data_AF-A0A954W4M4-F1
#
_entry.id   AF-A0A954W4M4-F1
#
_cell.length_a   1.000
_cell.length_b   1.000
_cell.length_c   1.000
_cell.angle_alpha   90.00
_cell.angle_beta   90.00
_cell.angle_gamma   90.00
#
_symmetry.space_group_name_H-M   'P 1'
#
loop_
_entity.id
_entity.type
_entity.pdbx_description
1 polymer ?
#
loop_
_entity_poly.entity_id
_entity_poly.type
_entity_poly.pdbx_seq_one_letter_code
_entity_poly.pdbx_strand_id
1 'polypeptide(L)'
;MTVSDDSRRVAVIGGGITGLVAACRLRELDSTINVVLYEAADRLGGILQTENGDGYLIERAADMFTTREPWARELCERIGFADQLIPTNSGYRGAYVVHRGRLQRVPQGFVLMRPTEIGPTLTTPLLSWRGKLRLLAEPLVRRRTDPADESLASFATRRLGREAYTNLIQPLIGGIYTADPERLSMQATMEQFVAMEREHGSLIRATWRQREGGKSTVRETGARYSTFVAPRDGMASLIQHLAGRLPEGTIRLNRSVRELAPAE
;
A
#
# COMPACT_ATOMS: atom_id res chain seq x y z
N MET A 1 -52.27 -13.70 -6.15
CA MET A 1 -50.99 -13.27 -6.77
C MET A 1 -49.90 -13.43 -5.73
N THR A 2 -49.21 -14.57 -5.75
CA THR A 2 -48.01 -14.81 -4.94
C THR A 2 -46.86 -14.07 -5.63
N VAL A 3 -46.46 -12.93 -5.08
CA VAL A 3 -45.21 -12.27 -5.45
C VAL A 3 -44.10 -13.22 -5.03
N SER A 4 -43.46 -13.91 -5.97
CA SER A 4 -42.23 -14.64 -5.68
C SER A 4 -41.21 -13.61 -5.22
N ASP A 5 -40.74 -13.73 -3.97
CA ASP A 5 -39.62 -12.97 -3.43
C ASP A 5 -38.33 -13.48 -4.09
N ASP A 6 -38.17 -13.16 -5.38
CA ASP A 6 -37.02 -13.52 -6.21
C ASP A 6 -35.83 -12.56 -5.99
N SER A 7 -35.85 -11.83 -4.87
CA SER A 7 -34.76 -10.93 -4.48
C SER A 7 -33.56 -11.78 -4.05
N ARG A 8 -32.47 -11.70 -4.82
CA ARG A 8 -31.22 -12.37 -4.46
C ARG A 8 -30.76 -11.86 -3.10
N ARG A 9 -30.57 -12.77 -2.15
CA ARG A 9 -30.07 -12.46 -0.81
C ARG A 9 -28.58 -12.72 -0.75
N VAL A 10 -27.82 -11.72 -0.30
CA VAL A 10 -26.35 -11.81 -0.20
C VAL A 10 -25.93 -11.47 1.22
N ALA A 11 -25.22 -12.39 1.88
CA ALA A 11 -24.58 -12.14 3.16
C ALA A 11 -23.14 -11.66 2.93
N VAL A 12 -22.77 -10.54 3.56
CA VAL A 12 -21.39 -10.03 3.63
C VAL A 12 -20.87 -10.25 5.05
N ILE A 13 -19.74 -10.92 5.21
CA ILE A 13 -19.17 -11.26 6.52
C ILE A 13 -17.95 -10.37 6.76
N GLY A 14 -18.05 -9.49 7.76
CA GLY A 14 -17.06 -8.48 8.11
C GLY A 14 -17.46 -7.08 7.67
N GLY A 15 -17.50 -6.15 8.64
CA GLY A 15 -17.78 -4.72 8.50
C GLY A 15 -16.53 -3.85 8.39
N GLY A 16 -15.42 -4.41 7.92
CA GLY A 16 -14.26 -3.64 7.48
C GLY A 16 -14.49 -2.95 6.12
N ILE A 17 -13.50 -2.18 5.66
CA ILE A 17 -13.57 -1.47 4.37
C ILE A 17 -13.95 -2.39 3.20
N THR A 18 -13.38 -3.59 3.13
CA THR A 18 -13.68 -4.57 2.07
C THR A 18 -15.15 -4.97 2.06
N GLY A 19 -15.73 -5.30 3.21
CA GLY A 19 -17.13 -5.71 3.31
C GLY A 19 -18.09 -4.56 3.04
N LEU A 20 -17.80 -3.37 3.56
CA LEU A 20 -18.61 -2.18 3.29
C LEU A 20 -18.61 -1.80 1.81
N VAL A 21 -17.45 -1.80 1.16
CA VAL A 21 -17.35 -1.53 -0.28
C VAL A 21 -18.07 -2.60 -1.09
N ALA A 22 -17.95 -3.88 -0.72
CA ALA A 22 -18.68 -4.97 -1.38
C ALA A 22 -20.20 -4.79 -1.25
N ALA A 23 -20.71 -4.49 -0.05
CA ALA A 23 -22.13 -4.26 0.20
C ALA A 23 -22.65 -3.05 -0.60
N CYS A 24 -21.93 -1.93 -0.60
CA CYS A 24 -22.28 -0.76 -1.41
C CYS A 24 -22.29 -1.11 -2.89
N ARG A 25 -21.26 -1.81 -3.37
CA ARG A 25 -21.13 -2.14 -4.80
C ARG A 25 -22.22 -3.08 -5.29
N LEU A 26 -22.61 -4.09 -4.50
CA LEU A 26 -23.70 -5.00 -4.84
C LEU A 26 -25.01 -4.23 -5.06
N ARG A 27 -25.33 -3.29 -4.15
CA ARG A 27 -26.55 -2.46 -4.27
C ARG A 27 -26.49 -1.43 -5.40
N GLU A 28 -25.30 -0.89 -5.70
CA GLU A 28 -25.10 -0.01 -6.85
C GLU A 28 -25.31 -0.74 -8.18
N LEU A 29 -24.92 -2.01 -8.25
CA LEU A 29 -25.09 -2.84 -9.44
C LEU A 29 -26.54 -3.29 -9.61
N ASP A 30 -27.22 -3.62 -8.50
CA ASP A 30 -28.61 -4.05 -8.51
C ASP A 30 -29.26 -3.69 -7.16
N SER A 31 -30.17 -2.72 -7.19
CA SER A 31 -30.87 -2.22 -6.00
C SER A 31 -31.87 -3.21 -5.43
N THR A 32 -32.20 -4.28 -6.16
CA THR A 32 -33.12 -5.34 -5.72
C THR A 32 -32.43 -6.42 -4.89
N ILE A 33 -31.08 -6.47 -4.90
CA ILE A 33 -30.32 -7.41 -4.06
C ILE A 33 -30.50 -7.03 -2.59
N ASN A 34 -30.99 -7.99 -1.82
CA ASN A 34 -31.08 -7.90 -0.37
C ASN A 34 -29.73 -8.25 0.25
N VAL A 35 -28.93 -7.22 0.55
CA VAL A 35 -27.62 -7.38 1.19
C VAL A 35 -27.79 -7.30 2.71
N VAL A 36 -27.17 -8.23 3.44
CA VAL A 36 -27.03 -8.17 4.90
C VAL A 36 -25.56 -8.29 5.25
N LEU A 37 -25.02 -7.30 5.97
CA LEU A 37 -23.65 -7.28 6.45
C LEU A 37 -23.60 -7.67 7.93
N TYR A 38 -22.82 -8.69 8.25
CA TYR A 38 -22.61 -9.18 9.61
C TYR A 38 -21.22 -8.78 10.10
N GLU A 39 -21.15 -8.03 11.19
CA GLU A 39 -19.90 -7.64 11.86
C GLU A 39 -19.88 -8.21 13.27
N ALA A 40 -18.74 -8.81 13.64
CA ALA A 40 -18.57 -9.46 14.94
C ALA A 40 -18.42 -8.44 16.07
N ALA A 41 -17.76 -7.31 15.82
CA ALA A 41 -17.56 -6.22 16.76
C ALA A 41 -18.81 -5.36 16.94
N ASP A 42 -18.74 -4.48 17.93
CA ASP A 42 -19.72 -3.42 18.22
C ASP A 42 -19.53 -2.17 17.35
N ARG A 43 -18.59 -2.21 16.40
CA ARG A 43 -18.27 -1.11 15.50
C ARG A 43 -17.87 -1.60 14.10
N LEU A 44 -17.99 -0.70 13.13
CA LEU A 44 -17.49 -0.88 11.76
C LEU A 44 -16.02 -0.47 11.63
N GLY A 45 -15.45 -0.71 10.44
CA GLY A 45 -14.14 -0.24 10.01
C GLY A 45 -13.03 -1.28 10.09
N GLY A 46 -13.23 -2.35 10.87
CA GLY A 46 -12.21 -3.36 11.09
C GLY A 46 -10.95 -2.73 11.67
N ILE A 47 -9.81 -2.90 10.99
CA ILE A 47 -8.53 -2.29 11.40
C ILE A 47 -8.54 -0.76 11.30
N LEU A 48 -9.37 -0.17 10.43
CA LEU A 48 -9.43 1.28 10.26
C LEU A 48 -10.16 1.89 11.45
N GLN A 49 -9.41 2.60 12.28
CA GLN A 49 -9.91 3.26 13.48
C GLN A 49 -9.15 4.56 13.70
N THR A 50 -9.92 5.62 13.85
CA THR A 50 -9.44 6.96 14.15
C THR A 50 -9.93 7.35 15.54
N GLU A 51 -9.03 7.89 16.35
CA GLU A 51 -9.33 8.46 17.66
C GLU A 51 -9.23 9.97 17.61
N ASN A 52 -10.15 10.63 18.32
CA ASN A 52 -10.13 12.08 18.50
C ASN A 52 -10.06 12.38 19.99
N GLY A 53 -9.02 13.09 20.41
CA GLY A 53 -8.79 13.44 21.81
C GLY A 53 -7.70 14.50 21.94
N ASP A 54 -7.85 15.42 22.90
CA ASP A 54 -6.89 16.48 23.22
C ASP A 54 -6.47 17.36 22.03
N GLY A 55 -7.36 17.54 21.05
CA GLY A 55 -7.08 18.30 19.82
C GLY A 55 -6.27 17.52 18.76
N TYR A 56 -6.06 16.23 18.98
CA TYR A 56 -5.38 15.34 18.04
C TYR A 56 -6.35 14.38 17.36
N LEU A 57 -6.02 14.04 16.12
CA LEU A 57 -6.66 12.99 15.34
C LEU A 57 -5.61 11.90 15.10
N ILE A 58 -5.81 10.72 15.69
CA ILE A 58 -4.82 9.65 15.75
C ILE A 58 -5.37 8.39 15.09
N GLU A 59 -4.65 7.89 14.09
CA GLU A 59 -4.98 6.65 13.41
C GLU A 59 -4.34 5.46 14.12
N ARG A 60 -5.13 4.41 14.36
CA ARG A 60 -4.64 3.19 15.05
C ARG A 60 -4.05 2.14 14.11
N ALA A 61 -4.24 2.30 12.79
CA ALA A 61 -3.72 1.36 11.80
C ALA A 61 -3.28 2.12 10.54
N ALA A 62 -3.99 1.96 9.42
CA ALA A 62 -3.70 2.74 8.22
C ALA A 62 -4.10 4.20 8.44
N ASP A 63 -3.22 5.11 8.06
CA ASP A 63 -3.36 6.56 8.21
C ASP A 63 -3.56 7.30 6.89
N MET A 64 -3.29 6.62 5.76
CA MET A 64 -3.39 7.16 4.42
C MET A 64 -3.49 6.03 3.39
N PHE A 65 -3.84 6.37 2.14
CA PHE A 65 -3.77 5.45 1.01
C PHE A 65 -3.12 6.10 -0.21
N THR A 66 -2.55 5.28 -1.08
CA THR A 66 -1.91 5.73 -2.31
C THR A 66 -2.93 5.94 -3.43
N THR A 67 -2.76 7.01 -4.19
CA THR A 67 -3.51 7.35 -5.42
C THR A 67 -2.81 6.86 -6.68
N ARG A 68 -1.72 6.09 -6.54
CA ARG A 68 -1.05 5.46 -7.68
C ARG A 68 -1.98 4.53 -8.44
N GLU A 69 -2.71 3.70 -7.71
CA GLU A 69 -3.75 2.86 -8.27
C GLU A 69 -5.08 3.62 -8.19
N PRO A 70 -5.91 3.60 -9.24
CA PRO A 70 -7.06 4.51 -9.33
C PRO A 70 -8.21 4.12 -8.41
N TRP A 71 -8.34 2.84 -8.06
CA TRP A 71 -9.53 2.24 -7.45
C TRP A 71 -9.99 2.91 -6.15
N ALA A 72 -9.07 3.27 -5.26
CA ALA A 72 -9.41 3.91 -3.98
C ALA A 72 -9.91 5.34 -4.19
N ARG A 73 -9.29 6.07 -5.12
CA ARG A 73 -9.72 7.42 -5.50
C ARG A 73 -11.06 7.39 -6.23
N GLU A 74 -11.22 6.49 -7.19
CA GLU A 74 -12.49 6.30 -7.92
C GLU A 74 -13.62 5.90 -6.96
N LEU A 75 -13.34 5.09 -5.93
CA LEU A 75 -14.30 4.81 -4.87
C LEU A 75 -14.74 6.09 -4.17
N CYS A 76 -13.78 6.93 -3.73
CA CYS A 76 -14.08 8.20 -3.07
C CYS A 76 -14.88 9.14 -3.97
N GLU A 77 -14.55 9.23 -5.27
CA GLU A 77 -15.30 10.01 -6.26
C GLU A 77 -16.73 9.48 -6.41
N ARG A 78 -16.88 8.16 -6.58
CA ARG A 78 -18.18 7.50 -6.76
C ARG A 78 -19.13 7.68 -5.58
N ILE A 79 -18.61 7.73 -4.35
CA ILE A 79 -19.42 7.91 -3.15
C ILE A 79 -19.54 9.39 -2.73
N GLY A 80 -18.97 10.34 -3.49
CA GLY A 80 -19.03 11.77 -3.17
C GLY A 80 -18.16 12.17 -1.97
N PHE A 81 -17.04 11.48 -1.75
CA PHE A 81 -16.11 11.69 -0.64
C PHE A 81 -14.76 12.28 -1.07
N ALA A 82 -14.52 12.46 -2.38
CA ALA A 82 -13.24 12.92 -2.90
C ALA A 82 -12.78 14.28 -2.33
N ASP A 83 -13.70 15.21 -2.07
CA ASP A 83 -13.40 16.55 -1.55
C ASP A 83 -12.92 16.54 -0.08
N GLN A 84 -13.07 15.41 0.61
CA GLN A 84 -12.58 15.21 1.97
C GLN A 84 -11.12 14.75 2.00
N LEU A 85 -10.51 14.46 0.85
CA LEU A 85 -9.13 13.97 0.80
C LEU A 85 -8.14 15.13 0.91
N ILE A 86 -7.19 15.00 1.84
CA ILE A 86 -6.09 15.93 2.03
C ILE A 86 -4.77 15.28 1.59
N PRO A 87 -3.84 16.05 0.99
CA PRO A 87 -2.53 15.55 0.61
C PRO A 87 -1.56 15.49 1.80
N THR A 88 -0.45 14.78 1.64
CA THR A 88 0.67 14.85 2.58
C THR A 88 1.31 16.25 2.59
N ASN A 89 1.81 16.66 3.76
CA ASN A 89 2.52 17.93 3.90
C ASN A 89 3.83 17.93 3.09
N SER A 90 3.92 18.79 2.08
CA SER A 90 5.08 18.87 1.18
C SER A 90 6.32 19.47 1.82
N GLY A 91 6.19 20.22 2.92
CA GLY A 91 7.31 20.88 3.60
C GLY A 91 8.25 19.92 4.34
N TYR A 92 7.77 18.71 4.69
CA TYR A 92 8.50 17.76 5.54
C TYR A 92 8.79 16.42 4.84
N ARG A 93 9.00 16.45 3.52
CA ARG A 93 9.22 15.22 2.74
C ARG A 93 10.59 14.59 3.00
N GLY A 94 10.56 13.27 3.19
CA GLY A 94 11.74 12.43 3.20
C GLY A 94 11.64 11.33 4.24
N ALA A 95 12.38 10.25 4.01
CA ALA A 95 12.50 9.17 4.97
C ALA A 95 13.84 9.27 5.72
N TYR A 96 13.84 8.82 6.96
CA TYR A 96 15.02 8.67 7.78
C TYR A 96 15.14 7.21 8.22
N VAL A 97 16.38 6.73 8.31
CA VAL A 97 16.69 5.42 8.87
C VAL A 97 17.68 5.61 10.01
N VAL A 98 17.56 4.77 11.04
CA VAL A 98 18.54 4.76 12.13
C VAL A 98 19.75 3.95 11.68
N HIS A 99 20.90 4.60 11.62
CA HIS A 99 22.17 3.95 11.30
C HIS A 99 23.21 4.32 12.36
N ARG A 100 23.71 3.30 13.07
CA ARG A 100 24.69 3.45 14.17
C ARG A 100 24.21 4.45 15.25
N GLY A 101 22.95 4.29 15.68
CA GLY A 101 22.34 5.11 16.72
C GLY A 101 22.02 6.55 16.32
N ARG A 102 22.15 6.92 15.04
CA ARG A 102 21.84 8.26 14.53
C ARG A 102 20.81 8.20 13.43
N LEU A 103 19.87 9.15 13.44
CA LEU A 103 18.96 9.36 12.32
C LEU A 103 19.75 9.85 11.10
N GLN A 104 19.61 9.14 10.00
CA GLN A 104 20.25 9.46 8.74
C GLN A 104 19.18 9.58 7.67
N ARG A 105 19.23 10.67 6.91
CA ARG A 105 18.28 10.89 5.82
C ARG A 105 18.56 9.88 4.70
N VAL A 106 17.50 9.27 4.17
CA VAL A 106 17.58 8.43 2.98
C VAL A 106 18.05 9.31 1.80
N PRO A 107 19.00 8.85 0.97
CA PRO A 107 19.60 9.67 -0.07
C PRO A 107 18.57 10.16 -1.07
N GLN A 108 18.74 11.41 -1.55
CA GLN A 108 17.89 11.95 -2.61
C GLN A 108 17.87 11.04 -3.84
N GLY A 109 16.67 10.81 -4.38
CA GLY A 109 16.47 9.91 -5.52
C GLY A 109 16.54 8.43 -5.19
N PHE A 110 16.74 7.99 -3.94
CA PHE A 110 16.62 6.58 -3.58
C PHE A 110 15.15 6.22 -3.28
N VAL A 111 14.53 5.44 -4.17
CA VAL A 111 13.11 5.04 -4.09
C VAL A 111 13.03 3.53 -3.93
N LEU A 112 12.77 3.07 -2.69
CA LEU A 112 12.70 1.66 -2.25
C LEU A 112 13.92 0.79 -2.61
N MET A 113 14.10 0.43 -3.89
CA MET A 113 15.20 -0.38 -4.41
C MET A 113 15.93 0.29 -5.59
N ARG A 114 15.55 1.53 -5.94
CA ARG A 114 16.08 2.23 -7.12
C ARG A 114 16.89 3.45 -6.70
N PRO A 115 18.19 3.51 -6.99
CA PRO A 115 18.93 4.77 -6.98
C PRO A 115 18.61 5.51 -8.27
N THR A 116 17.60 6.38 -8.25
CA THR A 116 17.33 7.24 -9.40
C THR A 116 18.46 8.27 -9.55
N GLU A 117 18.96 8.83 -8.46
CA GLU A 117 20.10 9.75 -8.49
C GLU A 117 21.36 9.10 -7.88
N ILE A 118 22.43 9.05 -8.67
CA ILE A 118 23.68 8.42 -8.23
C ILE A 118 24.43 9.35 -7.28
N GLY A 119 24.49 10.66 -7.55
CA GLY A 119 25.23 11.64 -6.74
C GLY A 119 24.93 11.57 -5.24
N PRO A 120 23.68 11.74 -4.79
CA PRO A 120 23.31 11.65 -3.37
C PRO A 120 23.58 10.27 -2.76
N THR A 121 23.47 9.21 -3.56
CA THR A 121 23.78 7.84 -3.12
C THR A 121 25.28 7.64 -2.87
N LEU A 122 26.16 8.41 -3.53
CA LEU A 122 27.60 8.37 -3.31
C LEU A 122 28.06 9.17 -2.10
N THR A 123 27.31 10.18 -1.68
CA THR A 123 27.68 11.02 -0.52
C THR A 123 27.10 10.52 0.79
N THR A 124 26.13 9.59 0.75
CA THR A 124 25.49 9.08 1.97
C THR A 124 26.45 8.35 2.92
N PRO A 125 26.30 8.53 4.25
CA PRO A 125 27.00 7.74 5.25
C PRO A 125 26.38 6.35 5.47
N LEU A 126 25.25 6.05 4.83
CA LEU A 126 24.53 4.77 4.94
C LEU A 126 25.23 3.61 4.23
N LEU A 127 26.15 3.92 3.33
CA LEU A 127 26.94 2.94 2.59
C LEU A 127 28.42 3.24 2.75
N SER A 128 29.20 2.20 3.08
CA SER A 128 30.65 2.22 2.97
C SER A 128 31.09 2.43 1.52
N TRP A 129 32.36 2.76 1.31
CA TRP A 129 32.92 2.83 -0.05
C TRP A 129 32.76 1.51 -0.81
N ARG A 130 32.84 0.36 -0.12
CA ARG A 130 32.62 -0.98 -0.71
C ARG A 130 31.15 -1.18 -1.06
N GLY A 131 30.23 -0.76 -0.19
CA GLY A 131 28.79 -0.79 -0.45
C GLY A 131 28.39 0.07 -1.64
N LYS A 132 28.98 1.26 -1.76
CA LYS A 132 28.79 2.15 -2.92
C LYS A 132 29.26 1.49 -4.21
N LEU A 133 30.48 0.95 -4.25
CA LEU A 133 30.98 0.22 -5.42
C LEU A 133 30.10 -0.98 -5.76
N ARG A 134 29.66 -1.74 -4.74
CA ARG A 134 28.77 -2.89 -4.93
C ARG A 134 27.42 -2.50 -5.52
N LEU A 135 26.85 -1.38 -5.08
CA LEU A 135 25.59 -0.85 -5.58
C LEU A 135 25.74 -0.35 -7.03
N LEU A 136 26.82 0.39 -7.32
CA LEU A 136 27.13 0.87 -8.69
C LEU A 136 27.37 -0.27 -9.68
N ALA A 137 27.85 -1.42 -9.20
CA ALA A 137 28.07 -2.61 -10.01
C ALA A 137 26.77 -3.39 -10.33
N GLU A 138 25.60 -2.96 -9.85
CA GLU A 138 24.30 -3.61 -10.12
C GLU A 138 24.04 -3.90 -11.62
N PRO A 139 24.38 -3.02 -12.59
CA PRO A 139 24.19 -3.29 -14.01
C PRO A 139 25.00 -4.48 -14.56
N LEU A 140 26.04 -4.89 -13.84
CA LEU A 140 26.89 -6.03 -14.18
C LEU A 140 26.39 -7.33 -13.55
N VAL A 141 25.45 -7.26 -12.60
CA VAL A 141 24.88 -8.43 -11.96
C VAL A 141 23.95 -9.12 -12.95
N ARG A 142 24.23 -10.40 -13.24
CA ARG A 142 23.44 -11.19 -14.19
C ARG A 142 21.99 -11.31 -13.74
N ARG A 143 21.05 -11.04 -14.65
CA ARG A 143 19.62 -11.28 -14.44
C ARG A 143 19.36 -12.74 -14.07
N ARG A 144 18.33 -12.99 -13.26
CA ARG A 144 17.83 -14.36 -13.05
C ARG A 144 17.15 -14.86 -14.33
N THR A 145 17.39 -16.13 -14.69
CA THR A 145 16.70 -16.81 -15.80
C THR A 145 15.64 -17.79 -15.33
N ASP A 146 15.74 -18.22 -14.08
CA ASP A 146 14.76 -19.08 -13.42
C ASP A 146 13.47 -18.28 -13.12
N PRO A 147 12.29 -18.76 -13.55
CA PRO A 147 11.02 -18.09 -13.32
C PRO A 147 10.52 -18.20 -11.87
N ALA A 148 11.13 -19.04 -11.03
CA ALA A 148 10.72 -19.21 -9.65
C ALA A 148 10.74 -17.89 -8.87
N ASP A 149 9.80 -17.78 -7.94
CA ASP A 149 9.75 -16.65 -7.02
C ASP A 149 10.94 -16.67 -6.05
N GLU A 150 11.29 -15.50 -5.54
CA GLU A 150 12.30 -15.37 -4.50
C GLU A 150 11.89 -14.35 -3.45
N SER A 151 12.51 -14.46 -2.29
CA SER A 151 12.26 -13.52 -1.22
C SER A 151 12.79 -12.14 -1.56
N LEU A 152 12.16 -11.14 -0.96
CA LEU A 152 12.57 -9.75 -1.04
C LEU A 152 14.02 -9.55 -0.58
N ALA A 153 14.40 -10.20 0.51
CA ALA A 153 15.76 -10.19 1.03
C ALA A 153 16.77 -10.78 0.03
N SER A 154 16.42 -11.93 -0.58
CA SER A 154 17.23 -12.57 -1.61
C SER A 154 17.45 -11.62 -2.78
N PHE A 155 16.35 -11.12 -3.37
CA PHE A 155 16.41 -10.23 -4.54
C PHE A 155 17.27 -9.00 -4.26
N ALA A 156 16.98 -8.28 -3.18
CA ALA A 156 17.67 -7.03 -2.83
C ALA A 156 19.17 -7.27 -2.57
N THR A 157 19.52 -8.31 -1.81
CA THR A 157 20.93 -8.65 -1.53
C THR A 157 21.67 -9.06 -2.80
N ARG A 158 21.03 -9.86 -3.66
CA ARG A 158 21.58 -10.35 -4.93
C ARG A 158 21.83 -9.18 -5.88
N ARG A 159 20.90 -8.23 -6.00
CA ARG A 159 20.99 -7.11 -6.96
C ARG A 159 21.87 -5.97 -6.43
N LEU A 160 21.51 -5.45 -5.26
CA LEU A 160 22.02 -4.18 -4.75
C LEU A 160 23.13 -4.36 -3.70
N GLY A 161 23.28 -5.58 -3.18
CA GLY A 161 24.26 -5.93 -2.17
C GLY A 161 23.70 -5.90 -0.75
N ARG A 162 24.35 -6.65 0.14
CA ARG A 162 23.92 -6.81 1.54
C ARG A 162 23.84 -5.47 2.29
N GLU A 163 24.81 -4.58 2.10
CA GLU A 163 24.85 -3.30 2.81
C GLU A 163 23.68 -2.37 2.40
N ALA A 164 23.37 -2.29 1.10
CA ALA A 164 22.20 -1.56 0.64
C ALA A 164 20.89 -2.20 1.14
N TYR A 165 20.83 -3.53 1.18
CA TYR A 165 19.69 -4.23 1.77
C TYR A 165 19.51 -3.85 3.24
N THR A 166 20.53 -4.03 4.08
CA THR A 166 20.44 -3.83 5.53
C THR A 166 20.22 -2.36 5.91
N ASN A 167 20.89 -1.42 5.26
CA ASN A 167 20.91 -0.02 5.73
C ASN A 167 19.86 0.87 5.07
N LEU A 168 19.30 0.47 3.92
CA LEU A 168 18.36 1.29 3.15
C LEU A 168 17.04 0.56 2.88
N ILE A 169 17.11 -0.65 2.33
CA ILE A 169 15.94 -1.33 1.77
C ILE A 169 15.08 -1.97 2.87
N GLN A 170 15.71 -2.76 3.75
CA GLN A 170 15.03 -3.49 4.82
C GLN A 170 14.30 -2.54 5.79
N PRO A 171 14.88 -1.42 6.26
CA PRO A 171 14.16 -0.47 7.12
C PRO A 171 12.93 0.15 6.45
N LEU A 172 13.04 0.51 5.16
CA LEU A 172 11.93 1.11 4.41
C LEU A 172 10.79 0.11 4.19
N ILE A 173 11.12 -1.12 3.82
CA ILE A 173 10.14 -2.15 3.48
C ILE A 173 9.52 -2.77 4.74
N GLY A 174 10.30 -2.87 5.83
CA GLY A 174 9.80 -3.23 7.14
C GLY A 174 8.66 -2.31 7.60
N GLY A 175 8.76 -1.01 7.32
CA GLY A 175 7.69 -0.06 7.63
C GLY A 175 6.43 -0.17 6.74
N ILE A 176 6.51 -0.83 5.58
CA ILE A 176 5.37 -0.98 4.65
C ILE A 176 4.63 -2.29 4.93
N TYR A 177 5.36 -3.40 5.02
CA TYR A 177 4.74 -4.73 5.15
C TYR A 177 4.69 -5.22 6.59
N THR A 178 5.51 -4.68 7.48
CA THR A 178 5.63 -5.14 8.88
C THR A 178 5.84 -6.66 8.99
N ALA A 179 6.53 -7.22 7.98
CA ALA A 179 6.70 -8.66 7.79
C ALA A 179 8.16 -9.00 7.49
N ASP A 180 8.51 -10.26 7.69
CA ASP A 180 9.86 -10.77 7.46
C ASP A 180 10.24 -10.75 5.97
N PRO A 181 11.22 -9.92 5.54
CA PRO A 181 11.64 -9.84 4.14
C PRO A 181 12.23 -11.13 3.59
N GLU A 182 12.66 -12.08 4.42
CA GLU A 182 13.11 -13.39 3.97
C GLU A 182 11.97 -14.30 3.52
N ARG A 183 10.72 -13.98 3.93
CA ARG A 183 9.51 -14.73 3.59
C ARG A 183 8.58 -13.98 2.63
N LEU A 184 8.79 -12.68 2.45
CA LEU A 184 8.02 -11.86 1.51
C LEU A 184 8.36 -12.20 0.06
N SER A 185 7.36 -12.63 -0.70
CA SER A 185 7.43 -12.86 -2.15
C SER A 185 7.76 -11.58 -2.90
N MET A 186 8.79 -11.57 -3.75
CA MET A 186 9.05 -10.43 -4.63
C MET A 186 8.00 -10.29 -5.71
N GLN A 187 7.53 -11.39 -6.28
CA GLN A 187 6.53 -11.35 -7.35
C GLN A 187 5.21 -10.76 -6.85
N ALA A 188 4.75 -11.13 -5.66
CA ALA A 188 3.48 -10.64 -5.12
C ALA A 188 3.57 -9.20 -4.58
N THR A 189 4.70 -8.79 -4.03
CA THR A 189 4.81 -7.49 -3.34
C THR A 189 5.40 -6.37 -4.20
N MET A 190 6.25 -6.73 -5.17
CA MET A 190 7.18 -5.81 -5.80
C MET A 190 7.39 -6.16 -7.29
N GLU A 191 6.32 -6.61 -7.95
CA GLU A 191 6.31 -7.07 -9.34
C GLU A 191 7.04 -6.12 -10.30
N GLN A 192 6.89 -4.80 -10.11
CA GLN A 192 7.55 -3.81 -10.95
C GLN A 192 9.08 -3.96 -10.99
N PHE A 193 9.72 -4.38 -9.89
CA PHE A 193 11.18 -4.56 -9.86
C PHE A 193 11.60 -5.87 -10.52
N VAL A 194 10.76 -6.91 -10.42
CA VAL A 194 10.94 -8.16 -11.15
C VAL A 194 10.83 -7.91 -12.66
N ALA A 195 9.82 -7.15 -13.10
CA ALA A 195 9.66 -6.74 -14.50
C ALA A 195 10.86 -5.94 -15.00
N MET A 196 11.36 -4.98 -14.21
CA MET A 196 12.57 -4.22 -14.54
C MET A 196 13.81 -5.11 -14.73
N GLU A 197 14.04 -6.10 -13.85
CA GLU A 197 15.14 -7.08 -14.04
C GLU A 197 14.93 -7.91 -15.31
N ARG A 198 13.70 -8.40 -15.56
CA ARG A 198 13.40 -9.24 -16.73
C ARG A 198 13.59 -8.51 -18.05
N GLU A 199 13.05 -7.30 -18.17
CA GLU A 199 13.02 -6.51 -19.40
C GLU A 199 14.34 -5.82 -19.71
N HIS A 200 15.03 -5.32 -18.68
CA HIS A 200 16.22 -4.48 -18.84
C HIS A 200 17.52 -5.10 -18.32
N GLY A 201 17.42 -6.25 -17.63
CA GLY A 201 18.54 -6.93 -16.99
C GLY A 201 19.08 -6.25 -15.73
N SER A 202 18.62 -5.04 -15.40
CA SER A 202 19.12 -4.21 -14.28
C SER A 202 18.13 -3.11 -13.91
N LEU A 203 18.03 -2.83 -12.61
CA LEU A 203 17.17 -1.78 -12.08
C LEU A 203 17.68 -0.37 -12.43
N ILE A 204 19.00 -0.19 -12.44
CA ILE A 204 19.65 1.07 -12.81
C ILE A 204 19.44 1.35 -14.31
N ARG A 205 19.68 0.35 -15.17
CA ARG A 205 19.44 0.48 -16.63
C ARG A 205 17.98 0.79 -16.95
N ALA A 206 17.05 0.09 -16.29
CA ALA A 206 15.62 0.37 -16.42
C ALA A 206 15.28 1.82 -16.03
N THR A 207 15.93 2.33 -14.97
CA THR A 207 15.73 3.71 -14.52
C THR A 207 16.25 4.75 -15.51
N TRP A 208 17.41 4.52 -16.12
CA TRP A 208 17.94 5.40 -17.16
C TRP A 208 17.05 5.45 -18.40
N ARG A 209 16.60 4.29 -18.90
CA ARG A 209 15.67 4.25 -20.05
C ARG A 209 14.34 4.94 -19.78
N GLN A 210 13.80 4.82 -18.55
CA GLN A 210 12.58 5.52 -18.16
C GLN A 210 12.76 7.06 -18.13
N ARG A 211 13.98 7.55 -17.88
CA ARG A 211 14.31 8.98 -17.93
C ARG A 211 14.42 9.49 -19.36
N GLU A 212 15.12 8.75 -20.22
CA GLU A 212 15.28 9.09 -21.64
C GLU A 212 13.93 9.12 -22.37
N GLY A 213 13.00 8.22 -22.02
CA GLY A 213 11.64 8.20 -22.57
C GLY A 213 10.69 9.25 -21.98
N GLY A 214 11.16 10.25 -21.24
CA GLY A 214 10.34 11.33 -20.68
C GLY A 214 9.38 10.91 -19.55
N LYS A 215 9.45 9.66 -19.06
CA LYS A 215 8.53 9.09 -18.05
C LYS A 215 8.99 9.29 -16.60
N SER A 216 9.94 10.18 -16.32
CA SER A 216 10.52 10.35 -14.97
C SER A 216 10.41 11.79 -14.44
N THR A 217 9.36 12.08 -13.68
CA THR A 217 9.21 13.32 -12.89
C THR A 217 9.44 13.15 -11.39
N VAL A 218 9.75 11.95 -10.89
CA VAL A 218 9.80 11.69 -9.44
C VAL A 218 11.18 12.04 -8.86
N ARG A 219 11.27 13.20 -8.18
CA ARG A 219 12.44 13.67 -7.40
C ARG A 219 12.40 13.26 -5.92
N GLU A 220 11.42 12.44 -5.50
CA GLU A 220 11.16 12.12 -4.10
C GLU A 220 12.00 10.93 -3.57
N THR A 221 12.13 10.85 -2.24
CA THR A 221 12.88 9.80 -1.53
C THR A 221 11.96 8.90 -0.73
N GLY A 222 12.29 7.61 -0.63
CA GLY A 222 11.50 6.65 0.14
C GLY A 222 10.21 6.22 -0.57
N ALA A 223 9.09 6.20 0.15
CA ALA A 223 7.77 6.02 -0.44
C ALA A 223 7.39 7.27 -1.26
N ARG A 224 6.57 7.13 -2.31
CA ARG A 224 6.11 8.26 -3.14
C ARG A 224 5.07 9.09 -2.36
N TYR A 225 5.49 9.81 -1.33
CA TYR A 225 4.58 10.51 -0.40
C TYR A 225 3.66 11.52 -1.10
N SER A 226 4.06 12.10 -2.23
CA SER A 226 3.18 12.95 -3.05
C SER A 226 1.93 12.26 -3.59
N THR A 227 1.93 10.93 -3.68
CA THR A 227 0.77 10.17 -4.16
C THR A 227 -0.12 9.69 -3.02
N PHE A 228 0.19 9.99 -1.77
CA PHE A 228 -0.66 9.59 -0.64
C PHE A 228 -1.63 10.69 -0.27
N VAL A 229 -2.84 10.27 0.09
CA VAL A 229 -3.92 11.11 0.61
C VAL A 229 -4.54 10.44 1.82
N ALA A 230 -5.13 11.25 2.68
CA ALA A 230 -5.90 10.79 3.83
C ALA A 230 -7.24 11.55 3.89
N PRO A 231 -8.31 10.98 4.46
CA PRO A 231 -9.50 11.75 4.80
C PRO A 231 -9.17 12.83 5.84
N ARG A 232 -9.71 14.04 5.66
CA ARG A 232 -9.52 15.18 6.58
C ARG A 232 -9.87 14.83 8.03
N ASP A 233 -10.97 14.10 8.21
CA ASP A 233 -11.50 13.70 9.52
C ASP A 233 -11.15 12.24 9.85
N GLY A 234 -10.08 11.71 9.21
CA GLY A 234 -9.48 10.42 9.48
C GLY A 234 -10.18 9.24 8.80
N MET A 235 -9.52 8.09 8.77
CA MET A 235 -9.96 6.89 8.04
C MET A 235 -11.33 6.38 8.51
N ALA A 236 -11.69 6.58 9.76
CA ALA A 236 -13.03 6.25 10.28
C ALA A 236 -14.15 7.06 9.60
N SER A 237 -13.88 8.29 9.15
CA SER A 237 -14.89 9.10 8.43
C SER A 237 -15.28 8.48 7.08
N LEU A 238 -14.33 7.88 6.36
CA LEU A 238 -14.60 7.12 5.13
C LEU A 238 -15.49 5.90 5.40
N ILE A 239 -15.26 5.21 6.52
CA ILE A 239 -16.07 4.06 6.97
C ILE A 239 -17.50 4.50 7.28
N GLN A 240 -17.67 5.60 8.01
CA GLN A 240 -18.99 6.15 8.34
C GLN A 240 -19.73 6.58 7.06
N HIS A 241 -19.03 7.21 6.12
CA HIS A 241 -19.61 7.63 4.84
C HIS A 241 -20.07 6.44 3.98
N LEU A 242 -19.27 5.37 3.93
CA LEU A 242 -19.67 4.11 3.28
C LEU A 242 -20.89 3.47 3.97
N ALA A 243 -20.91 3.43 5.30
CA ALA A 243 -22.02 2.86 6.06
C ALA A 243 -23.33 3.64 5.82
N GLY A 244 -23.26 4.97 5.78
CA GLY A 244 -24.43 5.84 5.51
C GLY A 244 -25.04 5.70 4.11
N ARG A 245 -24.33 5.04 3.18
CA ARG A 245 -24.85 4.73 1.83
C ARG A 245 -25.70 3.46 1.82
N LEU A 246 -25.65 2.66 2.88
CA LEU A 246 -26.42 1.42 3.00
C LEU A 246 -27.79 1.72 3.66
N PRO A 247 -28.87 1.03 3.27
CA PRO A 247 -30.17 1.21 3.90
C PRO A 247 -30.15 0.79 5.35
N GLU A 248 -31.03 1.38 6.13
CA GLU A 248 -31.28 0.97 7.50
C GLU A 248 -31.58 -0.54 7.59
N GLY A 249 -31.05 -1.20 8.63
CA GLY A 249 -31.21 -2.64 8.82
C GLY A 249 -30.25 -3.54 8.00
N THR A 250 -29.48 -2.98 7.07
CA THR A 250 -28.48 -3.74 6.28
C THR A 250 -27.33 -4.25 7.15
N ILE A 251 -26.90 -3.45 8.13
CA ILE A 251 -25.72 -3.71 8.95
C ILE A 251 -26.16 -4.31 10.29
N ARG A 252 -25.55 -5.45 10.66
CA ARG A 252 -25.79 -6.14 11.93
C ARG A 252 -24.48 -6.27 12.70
N LEU A 253 -24.28 -5.37 13.67
CA LEU A 253 -23.16 -5.39 14.61
C LEU A 253 -23.37 -6.47 15.69
N ASN A 254 -22.30 -6.87 16.38
CA ASN A 254 -22.33 -7.91 17.41
C ASN A 254 -22.91 -9.24 16.90
N ARG A 255 -22.67 -9.57 15.63
CA ARG A 255 -23.11 -10.80 14.96
C ARG A 255 -21.92 -11.53 14.35
N SER A 256 -21.22 -12.30 15.18
CA SER A 256 -20.17 -13.19 14.70
C SER A 256 -20.78 -14.39 13.96
N VAL A 257 -20.43 -14.53 12.67
CA VAL A 257 -20.75 -15.73 11.89
C VAL A 257 -19.81 -16.86 12.31
N ARG A 258 -20.36 -18.00 12.72
CA ARG A 258 -19.61 -19.15 13.25
C ARG A 258 -19.53 -20.33 12.28
N GLU A 259 -20.53 -20.46 11.42
CA GLU A 259 -20.68 -21.60 10.52
C GLU A 259 -21.37 -21.15 9.23
N LEU A 260 -20.99 -21.80 8.12
CA LEU A 260 -21.64 -21.68 6.82
C LEU A 260 -21.91 -23.10 6.32
N ALA A 261 -23.17 -23.40 6.01
CA ALA A 261 -23.58 -24.68 5.45
C ALA A 261 -24.38 -24.44 4.16
N PRO A 262 -24.33 -25.37 3.18
CA PRO A 262 -25.24 -25.37 2.05
C PRO A 262 -26.70 -25.37 2.52
N ALA A 263 -27.59 -24.69 1.80
CA ALA A 263 -29.02 -24.85 2.02
C ALA A 263 -29.44 -26.29 1.67
N GLU A 264 -30.30 -26.87 2.50
CA GLU A 264 -30.96 -28.17 2.21
C GLU A 264 -31.90 -28.09 1.01
#